data_AF-A0A3D1BR32-F1
#
_entry.id   AF-A0A3D1BR32-F1
#
_cell.length_a   1.000
_cell.length_b   1.000
_cell.length_c   1.000
_cell.angle_alpha   90.00
_cell.angle_beta   90.00
_cell.angle_gamma   90.00
#
_symmetry.space_group_name_H-M   'P 1'
#
loop_
_entity.id
_entity.type
_entity.pdbx_description
1 polymer ?
#
loop_
_entity_poly.entity_id
_entity_poly.type
_entity_poly.pdbx_seq_one_letter_code
_entity_poly.pdbx_strand_id
1 'polypeptide(L)'
;MSFKDFIVSKDFFKNLGLAVIIVIIIVFLTLLWMGIFTRHGQSRPVPDLYGLTINEAEKIVKENKMRFQVVDSVYTNIVPRGCVLEQKPESGFRVKKNRRIMVTINAFNPEMVKMPDLLELSKRQALALIESSGLEIGKLNYKPDLTVDYVLEQIYHGKPVEVGDSIQKGSVIDLVLGKGLSNRRTPVPDLIGLGMEEARNRILASSLNIGTFTFDNTISNAEDSTTAFVFKQNPVYNKQTTLQLGSAVYVWFTTDLMKLPVDSTMINISDSLLILNN
;
A
#
# COMPACT_ATOMS: atom_id res chain seq x y z
N MET A 1 36.91 60.44 -36.15
CA MET A 1 36.60 60.64 -34.71
C MET A 1 37.12 59.44 -33.95
N SER A 2 37.84 59.64 -32.85
CA SER A 2 38.24 58.54 -31.98
C SER A 2 36.98 57.93 -31.34
N PHE A 3 36.97 56.62 -31.12
CA PHE A 3 35.87 55.92 -30.44
C PHE A 3 35.53 56.55 -29.07
N LYS A 4 36.54 57.12 -28.40
CA LYS A 4 36.37 57.87 -27.14
C LYS A 4 35.60 59.19 -27.32
N ASP A 5 35.83 59.92 -28.42
CA ASP A 5 35.15 61.19 -28.69
C ASP A 5 33.66 60.98 -29.02
N PHE A 6 33.34 59.83 -29.62
CA PHE A 6 31.96 59.43 -29.93
C PHE A 6 31.15 59.14 -28.66
N ILE A 7 31.71 58.40 -27.71
CA ILE A 7 31.04 58.03 -26.45
C ILE A 7 30.76 59.26 -25.56
N VAL A 8 31.57 60.32 -25.65
CA VAL A 8 31.38 61.56 -24.88
C VAL A 8 30.52 62.58 -25.65
N SER A 9 30.13 62.29 -26.89
CA SER A 9 29.35 63.21 -27.72
C SER A 9 27.92 63.40 -27.20
N LYS A 10 27.36 64.60 -27.43
CA LYS A 10 25.96 64.92 -27.07
C LYS A 10 24.96 64.00 -27.79
N ASP A 11 25.28 63.55 -29.00
CA ASP A 11 24.38 62.70 -29.80
C ASP A 11 24.37 61.25 -29.31
N PHE A 12 25.49 60.75 -28.78
CA PHE A 12 25.53 59.45 -28.10
C PHE A 12 24.62 59.43 -26.87
N PHE A 13 24.68 60.44 -26.00
CA PHE A 13 23.79 60.53 -24.83
C PHE A 13 22.31 60.70 -25.20
N LYS A 14 21.98 61.38 -26.30
CA LYS A 14 20.60 61.45 -26.81
C LYS A 14 20.09 60.08 -27.25
N ASN A 15 20.88 59.34 -28.03
CA ASN A 15 20.51 58.01 -28.50
C ASN A 15 20.47 57.00 -27.34
N LEU A 16 21.37 57.11 -26.37
CA LEU A 16 21.37 56.30 -25.15
C LEU A 16 20.12 56.57 -24.31
N GLY A 17 19.75 57.84 -24.12
CA GLY A 17 18.51 58.22 -23.44
C GLY A 17 17.27 57.67 -24.17
N LEU A 18 17.23 57.79 -25.50
CA LEU A 18 16.16 57.22 -26.33
C LEU A 18 16.07 55.70 -26.18
N ALA A 19 17.22 55.00 -26.23
CA ALA A 19 17.29 53.55 -26.05
C ALA A 19 16.79 53.12 -24.66
N VAL A 20 17.16 53.85 -23.60
CA VAL A 20 16.67 53.59 -22.24
C VAL A 20 15.15 53.79 -22.16
N ILE A 21 14.61 54.85 -22.77
CA ILE A 21 13.15 55.09 -22.82
C ILE A 21 12.44 53.96 -23.56
N ILE A 22 12.96 53.51 -24.70
CA ILE A 22 12.40 52.39 -25.47
C ILE A 22 12.40 51.11 -24.64
N VAL A 23 13.49 50.79 -23.94
CA VAL A 23 13.57 49.62 -23.06
C VAL A 23 12.54 49.72 -21.93
N ILE A 24 12.39 50.88 -21.29
CA ILE A 24 11.39 51.10 -20.24
C ILE A 24 9.97 50.90 -20.79
N ILE A 25 9.67 51.42 -21.98
CA ILE A 25 8.37 51.24 -22.64
C ILE A 25 8.11 49.76 -22.95
N ILE A 26 9.10 49.05 -23.50
CA ILE A 26 8.98 47.62 -23.80
C ILE A 26 8.76 46.82 -22.51
N VAL A 27 9.53 47.07 -21.45
CA VAL A 27 9.33 46.42 -20.14
C VAL A 27 7.94 46.73 -19.59
N PHE A 28 7.49 47.98 -19.65
CA PHE A 28 6.15 48.36 -19.18
C PHE A 28 5.03 47.67 -19.97
N LEU A 29 5.13 47.64 -21.31
CA LEU A 29 4.17 46.97 -22.18
C LEU A 29 4.16 45.45 -21.95
N THR A 30 5.33 44.82 -21.77
CA THR A 30 5.40 43.39 -21.45
C THR A 30 4.78 43.07 -20.09
N LEU A 31 4.99 43.91 -19.07
CA LEU A 31 4.35 43.75 -17.76
C LEU A 31 2.82 43.92 -17.84
N LEU A 32 2.33 44.92 -18.58
CA LEU A 32 0.90 45.11 -18.81
C LEU A 32 0.28 43.92 -19.57
N TRP A 33 0.94 43.46 -20.63
CA TRP A 33 0.48 42.32 -21.42
C TRP A 33 0.46 41.05 -20.57
N MET A 34 1.50 40.80 -19.77
CA MET A 34 1.56 39.68 -18.83
C MET A 34 0.44 39.75 -17.79
N GLY A 35 0.14 40.93 -17.23
CA GLY A 35 -0.96 41.12 -16.28
C GLY A 35 -2.32 40.71 -16.85
N ILE A 36 -2.59 41.10 -18.11
CA ILE A 36 -3.83 40.78 -18.82
C ILE A 36 -3.88 39.30 -19.23
N PHE A 37 -2.78 38.76 -19.73
CA PHE A 37 -2.69 37.39 -20.25
C PHE A 37 -2.72 36.34 -19.13
N THR A 38 -2.03 36.60 -18.02
CA THR A 38 -1.89 35.62 -16.92
C THR A 38 -3.01 35.68 -15.89
N ARG A 39 -3.89 36.69 -15.93
CA ARG A 39 -5.00 36.92 -14.99
C ARG A 39 -4.55 36.75 -13.53
N HIS A 40 -3.46 37.44 -13.16
CA HIS A 40 -2.92 37.38 -11.80
C HIS A 40 -4.00 37.71 -10.75
N GLY A 41 -4.03 36.93 -9.66
CA GLY A 41 -4.96 37.13 -8.54
C GLY A 41 -6.36 36.49 -8.67
N GLN A 42 -6.78 36.02 -9.85
CA GLN A 42 -8.09 35.38 -10.02
C GLN A 42 -8.05 33.88 -9.72
N SER A 43 -8.16 33.54 -8.44
CA SER A 43 -8.33 32.15 -7.97
C SER A 43 -9.72 31.94 -7.35
N ARG A 44 -10.26 30.74 -7.47
CA ARG A 44 -11.51 30.32 -6.84
C ARG A 44 -11.24 29.18 -5.84
N PRO A 45 -11.95 29.12 -4.71
CA PRO A 45 -11.87 27.96 -3.83
C PRO A 45 -12.41 26.73 -4.56
N VAL A 46 -11.78 25.58 -4.34
CA VAL A 46 -12.28 24.28 -4.80
C VAL A 46 -13.47 23.90 -3.91
N PRO A 47 -14.63 23.52 -4.50
CA PRO A 47 -15.79 23.05 -3.75
C PRO A 47 -15.48 21.70 -3.07
N ASP A 48 -16.21 21.42 -1.99
CA ASP A 48 -16.22 20.08 -1.41
C ASP A 48 -17.13 19.18 -2.26
N LEU A 49 -16.56 18.06 -2.72
CA LEU A 49 -17.26 17.06 -3.52
C LEU A 49 -17.45 15.76 -2.74
N TYR A 50 -16.92 15.64 -1.52
CA TYR A 50 -16.96 14.40 -0.76
C TYR A 50 -18.40 13.90 -0.57
N GLY A 51 -18.63 12.62 -0.86
CA GLY A 51 -19.94 11.98 -0.72
C GLY A 51 -20.97 12.31 -1.81
N LEU A 52 -20.68 13.27 -2.70
CA LEU A 52 -21.58 13.61 -3.80
C LEU A 52 -21.51 12.56 -4.91
N THR A 53 -22.64 12.37 -5.61
CA THR A 53 -22.65 11.54 -6.82
C THR A 53 -21.82 12.17 -7.93
N ILE A 54 -21.34 11.36 -8.89
CA ILE A 54 -20.57 11.85 -10.04
C ILE A 54 -21.29 13.01 -10.76
N ASN A 55 -22.60 12.90 -10.95
CA ASN A 55 -23.40 13.90 -11.66
C ASN A 55 -23.50 15.23 -10.88
N GLU A 56 -23.73 15.15 -9.57
CA GLU A 56 -23.78 16.33 -8.69
C GLU A 56 -22.41 17.01 -8.61
N ALA A 57 -21.35 16.22 -8.41
CA ALA A 57 -19.99 16.73 -8.34
C ALA A 57 -19.57 17.39 -9.66
N GLU A 58 -19.85 16.77 -10.80
CA GLU A 58 -19.55 17.33 -12.11
C GLU A 58 -20.29 18.66 -12.34
N LYS A 59 -21.57 18.73 -11.94
CA LYS A 59 -22.37 19.95 -12.04
C LYS A 59 -21.75 21.09 -11.23
N ILE A 60 -21.44 20.85 -9.96
CA ILE A 60 -20.84 21.86 -9.07
C ILE A 60 -19.47 22.33 -9.59
N VAL A 61 -18.64 21.40 -10.08
CA VAL A 61 -17.31 21.75 -10.64
C VAL A 61 -17.44 22.60 -11.90
N LYS A 62 -18.38 22.28 -12.80
CA LYS A 62 -18.65 23.05 -14.03
C LYS A 62 -19.20 24.44 -13.70
N GLU A 63 -20.13 24.56 -12.76
CA GLU A 63 -20.68 25.85 -12.28
C GLU A 63 -19.57 26.76 -11.72
N ASN A 64 -18.57 26.17 -11.05
CA ASN A 64 -17.40 26.87 -10.55
C ASN A 64 -16.29 27.11 -11.58
N LYS A 65 -16.56 26.90 -12.88
CA LYS A 65 -15.65 27.13 -14.02
C LYS A 65 -14.35 26.31 -13.92
N MET A 66 -14.45 25.08 -13.44
CA MET A 66 -13.39 24.09 -13.36
C MET A 66 -13.72 22.87 -14.24
N ARG A 67 -12.77 21.95 -14.40
CA ARG A 67 -12.94 20.71 -15.19
C ARG A 67 -12.99 19.52 -14.26
N PHE A 68 -14.03 18.72 -14.37
CA PHE A 68 -14.19 17.48 -13.61
C PHE A 68 -13.48 16.34 -14.34
N GLN A 69 -12.76 15.49 -13.59
CA GLN A 69 -12.21 14.25 -14.12
C GLN A 69 -12.20 13.18 -13.03
N VAL A 70 -12.81 12.02 -13.31
CA VAL A 70 -12.57 10.80 -12.52
C VAL A 70 -11.23 10.23 -12.94
N VAL A 71 -10.31 10.06 -11.98
CA VAL A 71 -8.97 9.50 -12.25
C VAL A 71 -8.81 8.09 -11.76
N ASP A 72 -9.58 7.70 -10.75
CA ASP A 72 -9.47 6.39 -10.12
C ASP A 72 -10.79 5.99 -9.43
N SER A 73 -10.91 4.70 -9.10
CA SER A 73 -11.99 4.18 -8.28
C SER A 73 -11.48 3.15 -7.27
N VAL A 74 -12.00 3.24 -6.06
CA VAL A 74 -11.64 2.32 -4.96
C VAL A 74 -12.93 1.76 -4.39
N TYR A 75 -12.97 0.49 -4.01
CA TYR A 75 -14.14 -0.08 -3.35
C TYR A 75 -14.03 0.09 -1.82
N THR A 76 -14.99 0.78 -1.21
CA THR A 76 -15.03 1.01 0.25
C THR A 76 -16.46 1.07 0.79
N ASN A 77 -16.63 0.82 2.09
CA ASN A 77 -17.92 0.94 2.79
C ASN A 77 -18.11 2.32 3.45
N ILE A 78 -17.13 3.23 3.34
CA ILE A 78 -17.14 4.54 4.02
C ILE A 78 -18.13 5.51 3.35
N VAL A 79 -18.22 5.46 2.02
CA VAL A 79 -19.04 6.38 1.20
C VAL A 79 -19.96 5.54 0.30
N PRO A 80 -21.16 5.98 -0.08
CA PRO A 80 -21.99 5.25 -1.03
C PRO A 80 -21.30 5.00 -2.37
N ARG A 81 -21.69 3.92 -3.05
CA ARG A 81 -21.15 3.54 -4.37
C ARG A 81 -21.45 4.61 -5.40
N GLY A 82 -20.48 4.92 -6.25
CA GLY A 82 -20.60 5.96 -7.28
C GLY A 82 -20.50 7.39 -6.76
N CYS A 83 -20.21 7.58 -5.47
CA CYS A 83 -19.95 8.88 -4.89
C CYS A 83 -18.45 9.17 -4.81
N VAL A 84 -18.08 10.45 -4.72
CA VAL A 84 -16.69 10.88 -4.58
C VAL A 84 -16.17 10.53 -3.19
N LEU A 85 -15.04 9.84 -3.16
CA LEU A 85 -14.31 9.46 -1.95
C LEU A 85 -13.18 10.45 -1.65
N GLU A 86 -12.44 10.87 -2.68
CA GLU A 86 -11.29 11.76 -2.55
C GLU A 86 -11.28 12.74 -3.73
N GLN A 87 -10.74 13.94 -3.51
CA GLN A 87 -10.52 14.93 -4.54
C GLN A 87 -9.13 15.56 -4.46
N LYS A 88 -8.58 15.92 -5.62
CA LYS A 88 -7.36 16.72 -5.74
C LYS A 88 -7.55 17.84 -6.76
N PRO A 89 -7.26 19.11 -6.41
CA PRO A 89 -6.85 19.60 -5.08
C PRO A 89 -7.95 19.46 -4.01
N GLU A 90 -7.55 19.51 -2.74
CA GLU A 90 -8.46 19.43 -1.59
C GLU A 90 -9.49 20.57 -1.58
N SER A 91 -10.59 20.36 -0.88
CA SER A 91 -11.63 21.38 -0.70
C SER A 91 -11.03 22.65 -0.08
N GLY A 92 -11.54 23.82 -0.49
CA GLY A 92 -11.06 25.13 -0.02
C GLY A 92 -9.77 25.63 -0.66
N PHE A 93 -8.97 24.78 -1.32
CA PHE A 93 -7.77 25.23 -2.03
C PHE A 93 -8.09 26.25 -3.12
N ARG A 94 -7.22 27.24 -3.31
CA ARG A 94 -7.43 28.30 -4.31
C ARG A 94 -6.79 27.92 -5.63
N VAL A 95 -7.60 27.76 -6.68
CA VAL A 95 -7.15 27.34 -8.01
C VAL A 95 -7.51 28.34 -9.10
N LYS A 96 -6.74 28.37 -10.18
CA LYS A 96 -7.06 29.16 -11.38
C LYS A 96 -8.27 28.56 -12.11
N LYS A 97 -8.95 29.39 -12.91
CA LYS A 97 -10.02 28.93 -13.82
C LYS A 97 -9.55 27.76 -14.70
N ASN A 98 -10.46 26.85 -15.04
CA ASN A 98 -10.20 25.66 -15.86
C ASN A 98 -9.21 24.66 -15.22
N ARG A 99 -8.90 24.81 -13.93
CA ARG A 99 -8.18 23.78 -13.20
C ARG A 99 -8.98 22.48 -13.25
N ARG A 100 -8.25 21.38 -13.42
CA ARG A 100 -8.80 20.03 -13.42
C ARG A 100 -8.88 19.55 -11.97
N ILE A 101 -10.08 19.21 -11.53
CA ILE A 101 -10.36 18.58 -10.25
C ILE A 101 -10.43 17.08 -10.53
N MET A 102 -9.46 16.37 -9.99
CA MET A 102 -9.33 14.93 -10.12
C MET A 102 -10.03 14.30 -8.94
N VAL A 103 -10.95 13.39 -9.19
CA VAL A 103 -11.68 12.70 -8.13
C VAL A 103 -11.44 11.20 -8.19
N THR A 104 -11.33 10.61 -7.02
CA THR A 104 -11.41 9.17 -6.80
C THR A 104 -12.81 8.86 -6.30
N ILE A 105 -13.49 7.92 -6.95
CA ILE A 105 -14.87 7.56 -6.60
C ILE A 105 -14.92 6.22 -5.87
N ASN A 106 -15.98 5.99 -5.10
CA ASN A 106 -16.27 4.65 -4.64
C ASN A 106 -16.77 3.80 -5.81
N ALA A 107 -16.10 2.69 -6.09
CA ALA A 107 -16.45 1.78 -7.18
C ALA A 107 -17.85 1.17 -6.98
N PHE A 108 -18.57 0.94 -8.08
CA PHE A 108 -19.89 0.30 -8.03
C PHE A 108 -19.81 -1.18 -7.63
N ASN A 109 -18.74 -1.83 -8.06
CA ASN A 109 -18.45 -3.23 -7.78
C ASN A 109 -16.99 -3.34 -7.32
N PRO A 110 -16.69 -4.32 -6.45
CA PRO A 110 -15.30 -4.64 -6.11
C PRO A 110 -14.54 -5.09 -7.37
N GLU A 111 -13.22 -4.91 -7.36
CA GLU A 111 -12.35 -5.42 -8.42
C GLU A 111 -12.46 -6.95 -8.47
N MET A 112 -12.70 -7.51 -9.67
CA MET A 112 -12.83 -8.94 -9.89
C MET A 112 -11.61 -9.47 -10.64
N VAL A 113 -11.09 -10.61 -10.22
CA VAL A 113 -10.00 -11.35 -10.86
C VAL A 113 -10.50 -12.74 -11.26
N LYS A 114 -9.86 -13.33 -12.27
CA LYS A 114 -10.19 -14.70 -12.67
C LYS A 114 -9.46 -15.67 -11.75
N MET A 115 -10.16 -16.73 -11.34
CA MET A 115 -9.55 -17.82 -10.60
C MET A 115 -8.44 -18.46 -11.45
N PRO A 116 -7.17 -18.44 -11.01
CA PRO A 116 -6.09 -19.10 -11.73
C PRO A 116 -6.27 -20.63 -11.72
N ASP A 117 -5.61 -21.30 -12.67
CA ASP A 117 -5.50 -22.75 -12.62
C ASP A 117 -4.42 -23.14 -11.63
N LEU A 118 -4.83 -23.70 -10.49
CA LEU A 118 -3.91 -24.16 -9.46
C LEU A 118 -3.72 -25.66 -9.48
N LEU A 119 -4.51 -26.41 -10.26
CA LEU A 119 -4.50 -27.87 -10.24
C LEU A 119 -3.15 -28.41 -10.69
N GLU A 120 -2.69 -29.48 -10.04
CA GLU A 120 -1.40 -30.14 -10.32
C GLU A 120 -0.16 -29.25 -10.17
N LEU A 121 -0.30 -28.02 -9.68
CA LEU A 121 0.85 -27.19 -9.31
C LEU A 121 1.40 -27.62 -7.96
N SER A 122 2.71 -27.46 -7.80
CA SER A 122 3.30 -27.56 -6.46
C SER A 122 2.78 -26.44 -5.57
N LYS A 123 2.69 -26.69 -4.26
CA LYS A 123 2.28 -25.72 -3.24
C LYS A 123 2.97 -24.38 -3.46
N ARG A 124 4.29 -24.38 -3.62
CA ARG A 124 5.07 -23.14 -3.82
C ARG A 124 4.65 -22.36 -5.08
N GLN A 125 4.39 -23.05 -6.18
CA GLN A 125 3.90 -22.41 -7.41
C GLN A 125 2.48 -21.87 -7.22
N ALA A 126 1.60 -22.64 -6.57
CA ALA A 126 0.23 -22.23 -6.30
C ALA A 126 0.17 -20.98 -5.40
N LEU A 127 0.96 -20.94 -4.31
CA LEU A 127 1.04 -19.76 -3.43
C LEU A 127 1.46 -18.51 -4.21
N ALA A 128 2.51 -18.61 -5.01
CA ALA A 128 2.99 -17.49 -5.83
C ALA A 128 1.94 -17.05 -6.87
N LEU A 129 1.22 -18.00 -7.48
CA LEU A 129 0.20 -17.71 -8.48
C LEU A 129 -1.04 -17.03 -7.86
N ILE A 130 -1.46 -17.47 -6.67
CA ILE A 130 -2.53 -16.82 -5.88
C ILE A 130 -2.17 -15.36 -5.61
N GLU A 131 -1.00 -15.10 -5.03
CA GLU A 131 -0.55 -13.73 -4.70
C GLU A 131 -0.44 -12.85 -5.94
N SER A 132 0.18 -13.36 -7.02
CA SER A 132 0.35 -12.60 -8.27
C SER A 132 -0.99 -12.29 -8.96
N SER A 133 -2.02 -13.08 -8.69
CA SER A 133 -3.39 -12.89 -9.19
C SER A 133 -4.21 -11.93 -8.32
N GLY A 134 -3.63 -11.37 -7.25
CA GLY A 134 -4.30 -10.48 -6.31
C GLY A 134 -5.30 -11.20 -5.39
N LEU A 135 -5.14 -12.51 -5.19
CA LEU A 135 -5.90 -13.32 -4.25
C LEU A 135 -5.06 -13.57 -2.99
N GLU A 136 -5.71 -13.97 -1.90
CA GLU A 136 -5.05 -14.26 -0.62
C GLU A 136 -4.99 -15.77 -0.36
N ILE A 137 -3.90 -16.23 0.26
CA ILE A 137 -3.75 -17.64 0.62
C ILE A 137 -4.56 -17.96 1.87
N GLY A 138 -5.42 -18.97 1.77
CA GLY A 138 -6.17 -19.53 2.89
C GLY A 138 -5.47 -20.69 3.60
N LYS A 139 -6.28 -21.66 4.00
CA LYS A 139 -5.86 -22.88 4.67
C LYS A 139 -5.34 -23.92 3.67
N LEU A 140 -4.32 -24.64 4.11
CA LEU A 140 -3.77 -25.82 3.44
C LEU A 140 -4.42 -27.07 4.04
N ASN A 141 -5.40 -27.63 3.36
CA ASN A 141 -6.06 -28.87 3.73
C ASN A 141 -5.32 -30.05 3.08
N TYR A 142 -5.03 -31.11 3.83
CA TYR A 142 -4.25 -32.23 3.32
C TYR A 142 -5.07 -33.51 3.30
N LYS A 143 -5.17 -34.15 2.13
CA LYS A 143 -5.83 -35.46 1.96
C LYS A 143 -4.84 -36.55 1.53
N PRO A 144 -5.08 -37.82 1.89
CA PRO A 144 -4.29 -38.94 1.37
C PRO A 144 -4.30 -38.94 -0.16
N ASP A 145 -3.12 -38.97 -0.77
CA ASP A 145 -2.93 -38.96 -2.22
C ASP A 145 -1.53 -39.51 -2.57
N LEU A 146 -1.28 -39.88 -3.82
CA LEU A 146 0.05 -40.31 -4.28
C LEU A 146 1.07 -39.16 -4.31
N THR A 147 0.59 -37.93 -4.50
CA THR A 147 1.41 -36.72 -4.55
C THR A 147 1.61 -36.12 -3.16
N VAL A 148 2.68 -35.33 -3.00
CA VAL A 148 2.93 -34.55 -1.78
C VAL A 148 3.13 -33.09 -2.13
N ASP A 149 2.40 -32.21 -1.44
CA ASP A 149 2.41 -30.75 -1.67
C ASP A 149 2.01 -30.37 -3.11
N TYR A 150 1.22 -31.19 -3.81
CA TYR A 150 0.59 -30.82 -5.07
C TYR A 150 -0.89 -30.51 -4.84
N VAL A 151 -1.40 -29.50 -5.55
CA VAL A 151 -2.80 -29.07 -5.47
C VAL A 151 -3.69 -30.08 -6.18
N LEU A 152 -4.68 -30.55 -5.43
CA LEU A 152 -5.72 -31.46 -5.89
C LEU A 152 -7.03 -30.73 -6.11
N GLU A 153 -7.33 -29.74 -5.26
CA GLU A 153 -8.52 -28.89 -5.38
C GLU A 153 -8.22 -27.48 -4.86
N GLN A 154 -8.97 -26.52 -5.39
CA GLN A 154 -8.96 -25.12 -4.98
C GLN A 154 -10.37 -24.76 -4.46
N ILE A 155 -10.44 -24.08 -3.32
CA ILE A 155 -11.68 -23.87 -2.57
C ILE A 155 -11.87 -22.38 -2.29
N TYR A 156 -13.07 -21.88 -2.59
CA TYR A 156 -13.51 -20.54 -2.26
C TYR A 156 -14.82 -20.61 -1.46
N HIS A 157 -14.87 -19.94 -0.30
CA HIS A 157 -16.00 -19.98 0.63
C HIS A 157 -16.48 -21.40 0.99
N GLY A 158 -15.52 -22.31 1.20
CA GLY A 158 -15.80 -23.69 1.60
C GLY A 158 -16.36 -24.58 0.49
N LYS A 159 -16.37 -24.12 -0.77
CA LYS A 159 -16.78 -24.91 -1.93
C LYS A 159 -15.67 -24.95 -2.99
N PRO A 160 -15.57 -26.03 -3.79
CA PRO A 160 -14.70 -26.05 -4.95
C PRO A 160 -15.00 -24.87 -5.89
N VAL A 161 -13.97 -24.28 -6.47
CA VAL A 161 -14.08 -23.18 -7.45
C VAL A 161 -13.37 -23.54 -8.74
N GLU A 162 -13.95 -23.20 -9.88
CA GLU A 162 -13.43 -23.59 -11.19
C GLU A 162 -12.44 -22.54 -11.72
N VAL A 163 -11.59 -22.98 -12.64
CA VAL A 163 -10.64 -22.09 -13.33
C VAL A 163 -11.42 -21.08 -14.17
N GLY A 164 -11.03 -19.80 -14.08
CA GLY A 164 -11.67 -18.72 -14.82
C GLY A 164 -12.89 -18.09 -14.14
N ASP A 165 -13.37 -18.66 -13.02
CA ASP A 165 -14.43 -18.08 -12.22
C ASP A 165 -14.07 -16.65 -11.78
N SER A 166 -15.06 -15.76 -11.75
CA SER A 166 -14.86 -14.37 -11.32
C SER A 166 -14.91 -14.28 -9.80
N ILE A 167 -13.75 -13.99 -9.19
CA ILE A 167 -13.56 -13.88 -7.75
C ILE A 167 -13.19 -12.44 -7.39
N GLN A 168 -13.66 -11.95 -6.24
CA GLN A 168 -13.25 -10.62 -5.78
C GLN A 168 -11.75 -10.61 -5.46
N LYS A 169 -11.03 -9.58 -5.89
CA LYS A 169 -9.64 -9.39 -5.50
C LYS A 169 -9.52 -9.30 -3.98
N GLY A 170 -8.49 -9.92 -3.41
CA GLY A 170 -8.31 -10.10 -1.97
C GLY A 170 -9.11 -11.25 -1.38
N SER A 171 -9.87 -12.01 -2.18
CA SER A 171 -10.55 -13.21 -1.68
C SER A 171 -9.55 -14.28 -1.25
N VAL A 172 -9.88 -14.97 -0.17
CA VAL A 172 -9.07 -16.05 0.40
C VAL A 172 -9.38 -17.37 -0.31
N ILE A 173 -8.34 -18.04 -0.80
CA ILE A 173 -8.42 -19.34 -1.46
C ILE A 173 -7.77 -20.41 -0.59
N ASP A 174 -8.58 -21.39 -0.16
CA ASP A 174 -8.09 -22.58 0.51
C ASP A 174 -7.62 -23.61 -0.52
N LEU A 175 -6.58 -24.37 -0.19
CA LEU A 175 -6.02 -25.41 -1.06
C LEU A 175 -6.22 -26.78 -0.44
N VAL A 176 -6.59 -27.76 -1.27
CA VAL A 176 -6.51 -29.19 -0.91
C VAL A 176 -5.26 -29.76 -1.56
N LEU A 177 -4.33 -30.23 -0.75
CA LEU A 177 -3.03 -30.74 -1.15
C LEU A 177 -2.93 -32.25 -0.88
N GLY A 178 -2.15 -32.93 -1.72
CA GLY A 178 -1.73 -34.31 -1.45
C GLY A 178 -0.76 -34.37 -0.27
N LYS A 179 -0.94 -35.33 0.64
CA LYS A 179 -0.01 -35.57 1.78
C LYS A 179 0.87 -36.80 1.63
N GLY A 180 0.80 -37.49 0.50
CA GLY A 180 1.39 -38.81 0.32
C GLY A 180 0.59 -39.90 1.03
N LEU A 181 0.99 -41.15 0.80
CA LEU A 181 0.42 -42.33 1.48
C LEU A 181 1.06 -42.60 2.86
N SER A 182 2.12 -41.88 3.21
CA SER A 182 2.84 -42.00 4.48
C SER A 182 2.38 -40.94 5.51
N ASN A 183 2.61 -41.19 6.80
CA ASN A 183 2.37 -40.20 7.86
C ASN A 183 3.49 -39.14 7.91
N ARG A 184 3.66 -38.39 6.82
CA ARG A 184 4.73 -37.39 6.67
C ARG A 184 4.54 -36.28 7.68
N ARG A 185 5.65 -35.91 8.33
CA ARG A 185 5.71 -34.81 9.31
C ARG A 185 6.66 -33.73 8.84
N THR A 186 6.44 -32.51 9.32
CA THR A 186 7.21 -31.31 9.03
C THR A 186 7.64 -30.66 10.36
N PRO A 187 8.86 -30.09 10.46
CA PRO A 187 9.28 -29.39 11.67
C PRO A 187 8.39 -28.19 11.97
N VAL A 188 8.21 -27.89 13.25
CA VAL A 188 7.55 -26.65 13.68
C VAL A 188 8.53 -25.49 13.46
N PRO A 189 8.15 -24.41 12.76
CA PRO A 189 9.00 -23.25 12.60
C PRO A 189 9.15 -22.46 13.92
N ASP A 190 10.28 -21.78 14.07
CA ASP A 190 10.44 -20.73 15.08
C ASP A 190 9.84 -19.42 14.55
N LEU A 191 8.87 -18.91 15.31
CA LEU A 191 8.08 -17.75 14.98
C LEU A 191 8.34 -16.58 15.93
N ILE A 192 9.10 -16.78 17.01
CA ILE A 192 9.32 -15.74 18.02
C ILE A 192 9.99 -14.52 17.38
N GLY A 193 9.47 -13.33 17.68
CA GLY A 193 9.95 -12.05 17.15
C GLY A 193 9.45 -11.69 15.75
N LEU A 194 8.74 -12.59 15.06
CA LEU A 194 8.24 -12.31 13.71
C LEU A 194 6.94 -11.49 13.75
N GLY A 195 6.76 -10.61 12.77
CA GLY A 195 5.49 -9.94 12.51
C GLY A 195 4.41 -10.90 11.99
N MET A 196 3.14 -10.48 12.00
CA MET A 196 1.99 -11.31 11.61
C MET A 196 2.13 -11.96 10.23
N GLU A 197 2.40 -11.15 9.21
CA GLU A 197 2.54 -11.64 7.83
C GLU A 197 3.76 -12.56 7.66
N GLU A 198 4.89 -12.22 8.29
CA GLU A 198 6.08 -13.07 8.23
C GLU A 198 5.86 -14.41 8.94
N ALA A 199 5.23 -14.40 10.12
CA ALA A 199 4.88 -15.59 10.86
C ALA A 199 3.94 -16.49 10.03
N ARG A 200 2.88 -15.92 9.45
CA ARG A 200 1.96 -16.63 8.55
C ARG A 200 2.70 -17.27 7.38
N ASN A 201 3.55 -16.51 6.69
CA ASN A 201 4.31 -17.00 5.54
C ASN A 201 5.28 -18.12 5.92
N ARG A 202 5.94 -18.01 7.09
CA ARG A 202 6.84 -19.05 7.60
C ARG A 202 6.10 -20.34 7.98
N ILE A 203 4.90 -20.23 8.54
CA ILE A 203 4.01 -21.37 8.83
C ILE A 203 3.59 -22.07 7.52
N LEU A 204 3.11 -21.33 6.53
CA LEU A 204 2.67 -21.87 5.24
C LEU A 204 3.83 -22.51 4.46
N ALA A 205 5.01 -21.88 4.49
CA ALA A 205 6.24 -22.43 3.91
C ALA A 205 6.57 -23.80 4.49
N SER A 206 6.31 -23.99 5.79
CA SER A 206 6.51 -25.25 6.53
C SER A 206 5.40 -26.29 6.30
N SER A 207 4.45 -26.05 5.38
CA SER A 207 3.29 -26.91 5.12
C SER A 207 2.33 -27.05 6.32
N LEU A 208 2.25 -25.99 7.13
CA LEU A 208 1.37 -25.89 8.29
C LEU A 208 0.35 -24.75 8.09
N ASN A 209 -0.63 -24.67 8.97
CA ASN A 209 -1.65 -23.62 8.97
C ASN A 209 -1.50 -22.71 10.18
N ILE A 210 -1.80 -21.42 10.01
CA ILE A 210 -2.00 -20.54 11.16
C ILE A 210 -3.34 -20.88 11.81
N GLY A 211 -3.31 -21.17 13.11
CA GLY A 211 -4.49 -21.42 13.92
C GLY A 211 -5.11 -20.12 14.43
N THR A 212 -5.78 -20.20 15.59
CA THR A 212 -6.22 -19.01 16.30
C THR A 212 -5.01 -18.19 16.74
N PHE A 213 -5.06 -16.87 16.53
CA PHE A 213 -4.10 -15.92 17.08
C PHE A 213 -4.77 -15.01 18.10
N THR A 214 -3.98 -14.43 19.01
CA THR A 214 -4.48 -13.54 20.06
C THR A 214 -3.52 -12.38 20.27
N PHE A 215 -4.08 -11.18 20.37
CA PHE A 215 -3.35 -9.98 20.78
C PHE A 215 -3.41 -9.84 22.30
N ASP A 216 -2.32 -9.38 22.91
CA ASP A 216 -2.36 -8.99 24.32
C ASP A 216 -2.93 -7.57 24.49
N ASN A 217 -2.83 -7.05 25.72
CA ASN A 217 -3.35 -5.73 26.07
C ASN A 217 -2.54 -4.55 25.49
N THR A 218 -1.44 -4.80 24.78
CA THR A 218 -0.60 -3.74 24.19
C THR A 218 -1.07 -3.29 22.81
N ILE A 219 -2.07 -3.99 22.25
CA ILE A 219 -2.58 -3.77 20.90
C ILE A 219 -4.06 -3.42 21.01
N SER A 220 -4.39 -2.15 20.74
CA SER A 220 -5.77 -1.65 20.85
C SER A 220 -6.36 -1.23 19.51
N ASN A 221 -5.52 -0.98 18.51
CA ASN A 221 -5.94 -0.54 17.19
C ASN A 221 -5.17 -1.26 16.05
N ALA A 222 -5.55 -0.97 14.81
CA ALA A 222 -4.95 -1.56 13.61
C ALA A 222 -3.54 -1.03 13.30
N GLU A 223 -3.14 0.11 13.85
CA GLU A 223 -1.78 0.66 13.70
C GLU A 223 -0.81 -0.08 14.63
N ASP A 224 -1.21 -0.31 15.89
CA ASP A 224 -0.44 -1.07 16.87
C ASP A 224 -0.11 -2.48 16.36
N SER A 225 -1.07 -3.14 15.70
CA SER A 225 -0.92 -4.50 15.18
C SER A 225 0.13 -4.62 14.06
N THR A 226 0.45 -3.52 13.36
CA THR A 226 1.50 -3.51 12.33
C THR A 226 2.90 -3.65 12.92
N THR A 227 3.08 -3.20 14.16
CA THR A 227 4.36 -3.28 14.90
C THR A 227 4.44 -4.47 15.84
N ALA A 228 3.37 -5.27 15.90
CA ALA A 228 3.29 -6.41 16.78
C ALA A 228 4.13 -7.60 16.28
N PHE A 229 4.69 -8.34 17.22
CA PHE A 229 5.48 -9.54 16.95
C PHE A 229 5.02 -10.71 17.82
N VAL A 230 5.32 -11.92 17.37
CA VAL A 230 4.99 -13.14 18.11
C VAL A 230 5.90 -13.23 19.35
N PHE A 231 5.32 -13.24 20.55
CA PHE A 231 6.07 -13.49 21.79
C PHE A 231 5.84 -14.90 22.34
N LYS A 232 4.84 -15.60 21.81
CA LYS A 232 4.51 -16.98 22.20
C LYS A 232 3.91 -17.72 21.02
N GLN A 233 4.24 -19.00 20.90
CA GLN A 233 3.64 -19.93 19.95
C GLN A 233 3.27 -21.25 20.61
N ASN A 234 2.31 -21.97 20.03
CA ASN A 234 1.95 -23.33 20.38
C ASN A 234 1.69 -24.16 19.11
N PRO A 235 2.38 -25.27 18.89
CA PRO A 235 3.42 -25.85 19.75
C PRO A 235 4.69 -24.99 19.86
N VAL A 236 5.37 -25.13 20.98
CA VAL A 236 6.66 -24.47 21.23
C VAL A 236 7.70 -24.99 20.24
N TYR A 237 8.51 -24.09 19.69
CA TYR A 237 9.61 -24.46 18.82
C TYR A 237 10.62 -25.36 19.55
N ASN A 238 10.95 -26.49 18.93
CA ASN A 238 12.06 -27.36 19.30
C ASN A 238 12.49 -28.13 18.05
N LYS A 239 13.80 -28.32 17.87
CA LYS A 239 14.42 -29.03 16.74
C LYS A 239 13.83 -30.43 16.48
N GLN A 240 13.27 -31.08 17.50
CA GLN A 240 12.67 -32.41 17.39
C GLN A 240 11.15 -32.39 17.22
N THR A 241 10.50 -31.25 17.47
CA THR A 241 9.04 -31.16 17.37
C THR A 241 8.64 -31.12 15.91
N THR A 242 7.84 -32.11 15.52
CA THR A 242 7.29 -32.21 14.17
C THR A 242 5.77 -32.36 14.23
N LEU A 243 5.08 -31.83 13.24
CA LEU A 243 3.63 -31.92 13.09
C LEU A 243 3.25 -32.61 11.79
N GLN A 244 2.03 -33.11 11.69
CA GLN A 244 1.49 -33.56 10.41
C GLN A 244 1.28 -32.36 9.48
N LEU A 245 1.37 -32.56 8.18
CA LEU A 245 1.08 -31.52 7.19
C LEU A 245 -0.34 -30.99 7.40
N GLY A 246 -0.51 -29.68 7.32
CA GLY A 246 -1.78 -28.98 7.56
C GLY A 246 -2.15 -28.77 9.02
N SER A 247 -1.33 -29.21 9.98
CA SER A 247 -1.60 -28.93 11.39
C SER A 247 -1.55 -27.44 11.70
N ALA A 248 -2.33 -27.00 12.68
CA ALA A 248 -2.40 -25.61 13.10
C ALA A 248 -1.27 -25.23 14.07
N VAL A 249 -0.73 -24.01 13.92
CA VAL A 249 0.15 -23.35 14.88
C VAL A 249 -0.55 -22.11 15.40
N TYR A 250 -0.69 -22.01 16.72
CA TYR A 250 -1.32 -20.91 17.42
C TYR A 250 -0.25 -19.89 17.86
N VAL A 251 -0.53 -18.61 17.72
CA VAL A 251 0.44 -17.53 17.99
C VAL A 251 -0.18 -16.41 18.82
N TRP A 252 0.63 -15.78 19.67
CA TRP A 252 0.24 -14.62 20.45
C TRP A 252 1.16 -13.45 20.13
N PHE A 253 0.57 -12.28 19.94
CA PHE A 253 1.23 -11.06 19.50
C PHE A 253 1.27 -9.99 20.60
N THR A 254 2.34 -9.22 20.63
CA THR A 254 2.56 -8.09 21.54
C THR A 254 3.42 -7.03 20.86
N THR A 255 3.37 -5.80 21.36
CA THR A 255 4.35 -4.74 21.05
C THR A 255 5.39 -4.56 22.15
N ASP A 256 5.24 -5.23 23.29
CA ASP A 256 6.16 -5.14 24.43
C ASP A 256 7.41 -6.01 24.22
N LEU A 257 8.51 -5.35 23.84
CA LEU A 257 9.83 -5.97 23.61
C LEU A 257 10.35 -6.78 24.80
N MET A 258 9.91 -6.46 26.03
CA MET A 258 10.35 -7.18 27.24
C MET A 258 9.79 -8.60 27.32
N LYS A 259 8.79 -8.93 26.50
CA LYS A 259 8.21 -10.28 26.42
C LYS A 259 8.98 -11.21 25.48
N LEU A 260 9.94 -10.69 24.73
CA LEU A 260 10.84 -11.53 23.94
C LEU A 260 11.82 -12.27 24.86
N PRO A 261 12.15 -13.53 24.55
CA PRO A 261 13.20 -14.23 25.28
C PRO A 261 14.52 -13.47 25.10
N VAL A 262 15.18 -13.13 26.21
CA VAL A 262 16.50 -12.50 26.19
C VAL A 262 17.49 -13.52 25.62
N ASP A 263 18.16 -13.16 24.53
CA ASP A 263 19.23 -13.99 23.98
C ASP A 263 20.40 -14.03 24.97
N SER A 264 20.45 -15.09 25.76
CA SER A 264 21.53 -15.34 26.72
C SER A 264 22.93 -15.41 26.08
N THR A 265 23.04 -15.49 24.74
CA THR A 265 24.33 -15.46 24.03
C THR A 265 24.83 -14.06 23.68
N MET A 266 24.00 -13.02 23.85
CA MET A 266 24.36 -11.61 23.60
C MET A 266 24.85 -10.88 24.86
N ILE A 267 24.83 -11.52 26.02
CA ILE A 267 25.40 -10.99 27.27
C ILE A 267 26.89 -11.32 27.29
N ASN A 268 27.68 -10.66 26.43
CA ASN A 268 29.12 -10.60 26.62
C ASN A 268 29.38 -9.47 27.64
N ILE A 269 29.49 -9.84 28.91
CA ILE A 269 29.82 -8.92 30.01
C ILE A 269 31.28 -8.50 29.82
N SER A 270 31.51 -7.50 28.96
CA SER A 270 32.76 -6.74 28.94
C SER A 270 32.71 -5.60 29.96
N ASP A 271 32.21 -5.87 31.16
CA ASP A 271 32.44 -5.04 32.36
C ASP A 271 33.45 -5.77 33.25
N SER A 272 34.58 -6.11 32.65
CA SER A 272 35.85 -6.23 33.36
C SER A 272 36.58 -4.91 33.16
N LEU A 273 36.21 -3.84 33.86
CA LEU A 273 37.03 -2.65 34.16
C LEU A 273 36.21 -1.63 34.96
N LEU A 274 36.79 -1.12 36.05
CA LEU A 274 36.24 -0.22 37.08
C LEU A 274 35.39 -0.99 38.11
N ILE A 275 35.94 -1.42 39.25
CA ILE A 275 36.41 -0.54 40.32
C ILE A 275 37.65 -1.16 41.01
N LEU A 276 38.83 -0.64 40.67
CA LEU A 276 39.86 -0.32 41.66
C LEU A 276 39.64 1.15 42.00
N ASN A 277 39.18 1.44 43.22
CA ASN A 277 39.44 2.65 44.03
C ASN A 277 38.29 2.86 45.03
N ASN A 278 38.41 2.25 46.20
CA ASN A 278 38.55 2.94 47.49
C ASN A 278 38.66 1.91 48.62
#